data_AF-A0A1V1PEX3-F1
#
_entry.id   AF-A0A1V1PEX3-F1
#
_cell.length_a   1.000
_cell.length_b   1.000
_cell.length_c   1.000
_cell.angle_alpha   90.00
_cell.angle_beta   90.00
_cell.angle_gamma   90.00
#
_symmetry.space_group_name_H-M   'P 1'
#
loop_
_entity.id
_entity.type
_entity.pdbx_description
1 polymer ?
#
loop_
_entity_poly.entity_id
_entity_poly.type
_entity_poly.pdbx_seq_one_letter_code
_entity_poly.pdbx_strand_id
1 'polypeptide(L)'
;MFCYDHNTLIIMKFIFNTVKDQLEPVVTNSKGEYEINVDLQWSGTITPTKQGYTFSPPYYNFSNITEQQNMQNFIGNYSHSLWTFDVSNYKHQGMITAIVKDDNENLIQSEKDILAAFVNNECRGVSSPSPVSDGKRFFLQVWSNENSENMYFKFFDSTNNKIYNRVLPDVHFIPDLEYGTILSPAVLKVKQPYHIPDANNDGKVDIIDAVDVLKYITNFQ
;
A
#
# COMPACT_ATOMS: atom_id res chain seq x y z
N MET A 1 -17.66 -12.91 13.73
CA MET A 1 -16.33 -13.51 13.42
C MET A 1 -15.26 -12.45 13.61
N PHE A 2 -13.98 -12.80 13.74
CA PHE A 2 -12.92 -11.81 14.02
C PHE A 2 -11.71 -11.90 13.08
N CYS A 3 -11.01 -10.77 12.92
CA CYS A 3 -9.73 -10.68 12.23
C CYS A 3 -8.70 -9.92 13.09
N TYR A 4 -7.62 -10.60 13.48
CA TYR A 4 -6.56 -10.08 14.36
C TYR A 4 -5.19 -10.13 13.69
N ASP A 5 -4.19 -9.41 14.20
CA ASP A 5 -2.79 -9.69 13.86
C ASP A 5 -2.19 -10.83 14.70
N HIS A 6 -0.97 -11.27 14.34
CA HIS A 6 -0.20 -12.27 15.10
C HIS A 6 0.07 -11.89 16.57
N ASN A 7 -0.02 -10.60 16.92
CA ASN A 7 0.09 -10.07 18.28
C ASN A 7 -1.27 -9.79 18.90
N THR A 8 -2.34 -10.36 18.34
CA THR A 8 -3.75 -10.19 18.72
C THR A 8 -4.27 -8.75 18.67
N LEU A 9 -3.53 -7.84 18.03
CA LEU A 9 -3.98 -6.48 17.83
C LEU A 9 -5.06 -6.44 16.75
N ILE A 10 -6.03 -5.55 16.96
CA ILE A 10 -7.16 -5.37 16.07
C ILE A 10 -6.64 -4.77 14.76
N ILE A 11 -6.97 -5.41 13.65
CA ILE A 11 -6.65 -4.86 12.36
C ILE A 11 -7.93 -4.21 11.78
N MET A 12 -7.97 -2.87 11.81
CA MET A 12 -9.07 -2.08 11.22
C MET A 12 -8.88 -1.97 9.70
N LYS A 13 -9.99 -1.93 8.95
CA LYS A 13 -10.07 -1.86 7.49
C LYS A 13 -9.47 -3.07 6.76
N PHE A 14 -10.30 -4.08 6.54
CA PHE A 14 -10.05 -5.23 5.65
C PHE A 14 -11.06 -5.29 4.53
N ILE A 15 -10.74 -6.05 3.49
CA ILE A 15 -11.68 -6.34 2.41
C ILE A 15 -11.83 -7.85 2.29
N PHE A 16 -13.06 -8.35 2.43
CA PHE A 16 -13.41 -9.73 2.11
C PHE A 16 -14.00 -9.81 0.70
N ASN A 17 -13.34 -10.55 -0.19
CA ASN A 17 -13.83 -10.77 -1.56
C ASN A 17 -14.60 -12.10 -1.62
N THR A 18 -15.72 -12.11 -2.37
CA THR A 18 -16.55 -13.30 -2.62
C THR A 18 -16.55 -13.66 -4.10
N VAL A 19 -16.40 -14.95 -4.42
CA VAL A 19 -16.16 -15.43 -5.81
C VAL A 19 -17.45 -15.73 -6.58
N LYS A 20 -18.61 -15.74 -5.93
CA LYS A 20 -19.90 -15.84 -6.60
C LYS A 20 -20.77 -14.67 -6.14
N ASP A 21 -21.14 -13.82 -7.11
CA ASP A 21 -22.05 -12.67 -7.02
C ASP A 21 -21.51 -11.28 -6.65
N GLN A 22 -20.19 -11.03 -6.72
CA GLN A 22 -19.61 -9.69 -6.49
C GLN A 22 -20.25 -8.95 -5.30
N LEU A 23 -20.40 -9.62 -4.15
CA LEU A 23 -20.83 -8.92 -2.95
C LEU A 23 -19.82 -7.80 -2.66
N GLU A 24 -20.34 -6.64 -2.25
CA GLU A 24 -19.50 -5.52 -1.88
C GLU A 24 -18.45 -5.95 -0.83
N PRO A 25 -17.22 -5.42 -0.93
CA PRO A 25 -16.17 -5.75 0.00
C PRO A 25 -16.59 -5.41 1.44
N VAL A 26 -16.65 -6.41 2.32
CA VAL A 26 -16.98 -6.20 3.73
C VAL A 26 -15.76 -5.74 4.50
N VAL A 27 -15.95 -4.75 5.37
CA VAL A 27 -14.90 -4.16 6.20
C VAL A 27 -15.13 -4.52 7.67
N THR A 28 -14.06 -4.88 8.38
CA THR A 28 -14.12 -5.07 9.84
C THR A 28 -14.46 -3.77 10.56
N ASN A 29 -15.18 -3.89 11.68
CA ASN A 29 -15.42 -2.77 12.57
C ASN A 29 -14.15 -2.41 13.39
N SER A 30 -14.25 -1.38 14.24
CA SER A 30 -13.14 -0.93 15.10
C SER A 30 -12.69 -1.96 16.14
N LYS A 31 -13.43 -3.06 16.31
CA LYS A 31 -13.09 -4.20 17.17
C LYS A 31 -12.51 -5.39 16.39
N GLY A 32 -12.38 -5.29 15.07
CA GLY A 32 -11.92 -6.38 14.20
C GLY A 32 -12.99 -7.42 13.91
N GLU A 33 -14.24 -7.15 14.28
CA GLU A 33 -15.37 -8.03 14.01
C GLU A 33 -15.87 -7.81 12.57
N TYR A 34 -16.33 -8.89 11.94
CA TYR A 34 -17.00 -8.85 10.65
C TYR A 34 -18.20 -9.79 10.62
N GLU A 35 -19.13 -9.45 9.74
CA GLU A 35 -20.36 -10.19 9.45
C GLU A 35 -20.65 -10.08 7.95
N ILE A 36 -20.97 -11.21 7.31
CA ILE A 36 -21.29 -11.27 5.89
C ILE A 36 -22.64 -11.97 5.77
N ASN A 37 -23.63 -11.25 5.26
CA ASN A 37 -24.95 -11.80 4.96
C ASN A 37 -24.94 -12.36 3.54
N VAL A 38 -25.35 -13.61 3.40
CA VAL A 38 -25.43 -14.32 2.12
C VAL A 38 -26.80 -14.98 1.98
N ASP A 39 -27.23 -15.24 0.74
CA ASP A 39 -28.49 -15.90 0.46
C ASP A 39 -28.50 -17.37 0.93
N LEU A 40 -29.69 -17.93 1.11
CA LEU A 40 -29.86 -19.35 1.42
C LEU A 40 -29.24 -20.21 0.29
N GLN A 41 -28.58 -21.28 0.71
CA GLN A 41 -27.82 -22.20 -0.15
C GLN A 41 -26.61 -21.55 -0.84
N TRP A 42 -26.14 -20.39 -0.35
CA TRP A 42 -24.95 -19.77 -0.89
C TRP A 42 -23.73 -20.69 -0.80
N SER A 43 -22.92 -20.65 -1.86
CA SER A 43 -21.66 -21.35 -1.97
C SER A 43 -20.63 -20.38 -2.54
N GLY A 44 -19.45 -20.32 -1.92
CA GLY A 44 -18.39 -19.43 -2.35
C GLY A 44 -17.19 -19.43 -1.42
N THR A 45 -16.27 -18.55 -1.72
CA THR A 45 -15.02 -18.40 -0.98
C THR A 45 -14.98 -17.02 -0.35
N ILE A 46 -14.64 -16.95 0.94
CA ILE A 46 -14.34 -15.70 1.64
C ILE A 46 -12.82 -15.60 1.76
N THR A 47 -12.23 -14.57 1.15
CA THR A 47 -10.79 -14.32 1.18
C THR A 47 -10.51 -12.96 1.83
N PRO A 48 -9.84 -12.89 3.01
CA PRO A 48 -9.39 -11.64 3.60
C PRO A 48 -8.26 -11.04 2.79
N THR A 49 -8.30 -9.73 2.61
CA THR A 49 -7.22 -8.99 1.97
C THR A 49 -6.88 -7.73 2.76
N LYS A 50 -5.58 -7.56 3.01
CA LYS A 50 -4.97 -6.29 3.44
C LYS A 50 -3.53 -6.25 3.00
N GLN A 51 -3.13 -5.09 2.53
CA GLN A 51 -1.79 -4.89 2.02
C GLN A 51 -0.77 -4.98 3.16
N GLY A 52 0.32 -5.70 2.93
CA GLY A 52 1.35 -5.95 3.95
C GLY A 52 0.97 -7.03 4.96
N TYR A 53 -0.13 -7.74 4.76
CA TYR A 53 -0.54 -8.87 5.61
C TYR A 53 -0.76 -10.13 4.78
N THR A 54 -0.38 -11.27 5.33
CA THR A 54 -0.81 -12.60 4.89
C THR A 54 -1.77 -13.17 5.93
N PHE A 55 -2.79 -13.92 5.51
CA PHE A 55 -3.81 -14.44 6.42
C PHE A 55 -3.70 -15.95 6.61
N SER A 56 -3.95 -16.38 7.84
CA SER A 56 -4.10 -17.79 8.20
C SER A 56 -5.46 -17.99 8.89
N PRO A 57 -6.35 -18.83 8.34
CA PRO A 57 -6.23 -19.45 7.02
C PRO A 57 -6.28 -18.40 5.89
N PRO A 58 -5.79 -18.70 4.68
CA PRO A 58 -5.80 -17.73 3.58
C PRO A 58 -7.20 -17.46 3.01
N TYR A 59 -8.15 -18.39 3.21
CA TYR A 59 -9.55 -18.27 2.83
C TYR A 59 -10.40 -19.30 3.58
N TYR A 60 -11.72 -19.13 3.54
CA TYR A 60 -12.69 -20.17 3.88
C TYR A 60 -13.60 -20.45 2.68
N ASN A 61 -13.87 -21.73 2.42
CA ASN A 61 -14.82 -22.17 1.41
C ASN A 61 -16.12 -22.63 2.08
N PHE A 62 -17.24 -22.27 1.47
CA PHE A 62 -18.58 -22.61 1.94
C PHE A 62 -19.36 -23.25 0.80
N SER A 63 -20.21 -24.20 1.15
CA SER A 63 -21.09 -24.91 0.22
C SER A 63 -22.49 -25.04 0.81
N ASN A 64 -23.49 -24.57 0.08
CA ASN A 64 -24.91 -24.67 0.41
C ASN A 64 -25.23 -24.26 1.86
N ILE A 65 -24.86 -23.03 2.24
CA ILE A 65 -25.12 -22.52 3.58
C ILE A 65 -26.62 -22.32 3.80
N THR A 66 -27.21 -23.06 4.73
CA THR A 66 -28.63 -22.96 5.11
C THR A 66 -28.83 -22.39 6.51
N GLU A 67 -27.76 -22.21 7.27
CA GLU A 67 -27.77 -21.76 8.67
C GLU A 67 -26.55 -20.89 8.96
N GLN A 68 -26.65 -20.07 10.01
CA GLN A 68 -25.57 -19.17 10.43
C GLN A 68 -24.28 -19.94 10.72
N GLN A 69 -23.18 -19.45 10.14
CA GLN A 69 -21.84 -19.96 10.39
C GLN A 69 -21.11 -19.07 11.41
N ASN A 70 -20.53 -19.69 12.44
CA ASN A 70 -19.79 -19.00 13.51
C ASN A 70 -18.36 -19.52 13.64
N MET A 71 -17.46 -18.71 14.23
CA MET A 71 -16.05 -19.03 14.53
C MET A 71 -15.09 -19.11 13.32
N GLN A 72 -15.38 -18.44 12.21
CA GLN A 72 -14.46 -18.31 11.08
C GLN A 72 -13.49 -17.15 11.34
N ASN A 73 -12.45 -17.38 12.11
CA ASN A 73 -11.50 -16.32 12.45
C ASN A 73 -10.31 -16.32 11.48
N PHE A 74 -9.81 -15.12 11.20
CA PHE A 74 -8.59 -14.92 10.40
C PHE A 74 -7.50 -14.29 11.27
N ILE A 75 -6.28 -14.79 11.14
CA ILE A 75 -5.09 -14.19 11.76
C ILE A 75 -4.21 -13.62 10.65
N GLY A 76 -4.07 -12.30 10.64
CA GLY A 76 -3.18 -11.53 9.78
C GLY A 76 -1.76 -11.52 10.33
N ASN A 77 -0.85 -12.15 9.63
CA ASN A 77 0.57 -11.97 9.88
C ASN A 77 1.03 -10.75 9.11
N TYR A 78 1.55 -9.74 9.81
CA TYR A 78 2.19 -8.61 9.15
C TYR A 78 3.41 -9.14 8.42
N SER A 79 3.33 -9.19 7.10
CA SER A 79 4.45 -9.58 6.26
C SER A 79 5.19 -8.30 5.93
N HIS A 80 6.27 -8.04 6.68
CA HIS A 80 7.20 -6.94 6.41
C HIS A 80 7.82 -7.04 4.99
N SER A 81 7.55 -8.12 4.26
CA SER A 81 7.95 -8.34 2.87
C SER A 81 7.03 -7.67 1.85
N LEU A 82 6.60 -6.42 2.05
CA LEU A 82 5.95 -5.68 0.96
C LEU A 82 6.89 -5.57 -0.24
N TRP A 83 8.16 -5.33 0.06
CA TRP A 83 9.26 -5.32 -0.89
C TRP A 83 10.45 -6.02 -0.25
N THR A 84 11.04 -6.97 -0.97
CA THR A 84 12.22 -7.71 -0.51
C THR A 84 13.40 -7.35 -1.40
N PHE A 85 14.57 -7.23 -0.78
CA PHE A 85 15.84 -7.13 -1.47
C PHE A 85 16.91 -7.80 -0.61
N ASP A 86 17.91 -8.39 -1.25
CA ASP A 86 19.05 -9.02 -0.58
C ASP A 86 20.29 -8.15 -0.80
N VAL A 87 20.79 -7.57 0.29
CA VAL A 87 21.98 -6.70 0.30
C VAL A 87 23.22 -7.40 -0.25
N SER A 88 23.32 -8.73 -0.12
CA SER A 88 24.50 -9.49 -0.57
C SER A 88 24.69 -9.49 -2.08
N ASN A 89 23.66 -9.11 -2.84
CA ASN A 89 23.72 -8.99 -4.29
C ASN A 89 24.36 -7.68 -4.78
N TYR A 90 24.71 -6.75 -3.88
CA TYR A 90 25.16 -5.41 -4.25
C TYR A 90 26.48 -5.04 -3.58
N LYS A 91 27.30 -4.26 -4.29
CA LYS A 91 28.63 -3.83 -3.83
C LYS A 91 28.72 -2.36 -3.44
N HIS A 92 27.81 -1.53 -3.92
CA HIS A 92 27.77 -0.10 -3.62
C HIS A 92 26.55 0.21 -2.76
N GLN A 93 26.72 1.15 -1.84
CA GLN A 93 25.67 1.60 -0.93
C GLN A 93 25.53 3.12 -0.96
N GLY A 94 24.41 3.61 -0.45
CA GLY A 94 24.16 5.00 -0.17
C GLY A 94 23.10 5.15 0.92
N MET A 95 22.99 6.35 1.48
CA MET A 95 22.02 6.70 2.51
C MET A 95 21.15 7.85 2.04
N ILE A 96 19.84 7.66 2.17
CA ILE A 96 18.83 8.68 1.91
C ILE A 96 18.13 8.99 3.23
N THR A 97 18.25 10.22 3.70
CA THR A 97 17.49 10.72 4.86
C THR A 97 16.34 11.59 4.35
N ALA A 98 15.10 11.11 4.50
CA ALA A 98 13.95 11.74 3.87
C ALA A 98 12.74 11.91 4.80
N ILE A 99 11.87 12.83 4.40
CA ILE A 99 10.48 12.92 4.84
C ILE A 99 9.56 12.72 3.63
N VAL A 100 8.36 12.23 3.88
CA VAL A 100 7.34 12.03 2.83
C VAL A 100 6.18 13.00 3.07
N LYS A 101 5.73 13.66 2.00
CA LYS A 101 4.61 14.59 2.00
C LYS A 101 3.57 14.28 0.93
N ASP A 102 2.32 14.71 1.15
CA ASP A 102 1.30 14.78 0.10
C ASP A 102 1.42 16.07 -0.75
N ASP A 103 0.54 16.18 -1.75
CA ASP A 103 0.45 17.36 -2.64
C ASP A 103 0.02 18.65 -1.90
N ASN A 104 -0.54 18.54 -0.70
CA ASN A 104 -0.95 19.66 0.16
C ASN A 104 0.12 20.02 1.20
N GLU A 105 1.35 19.50 1.06
CA GLU A 105 2.48 19.70 1.98
C GLU A 105 2.35 19.06 3.37
N ASN A 106 1.35 18.20 3.59
CA ASN A 106 1.19 17.48 4.85
C ASN A 106 2.18 16.31 4.94
N LEU A 107 2.72 16.07 6.13
CA LEU A 107 3.62 14.93 6.39
C LEU A 107 2.84 13.61 6.44
N ILE A 108 3.35 12.58 5.77
CA ILE A 108 2.81 11.19 5.81
C ILE A 108 3.90 10.25 6.30
N GLN A 109 3.96 9.99 7.61
CA GLN A 109 5.06 9.24 8.24
C GLN A 109 4.59 8.47 9.50
N SER A 110 3.50 7.72 9.40
CA SER A 110 3.03 6.81 10.45
C SER A 110 4.04 5.71 10.75
N GLU A 111 4.04 5.14 11.96
CA GLU A 111 5.10 4.19 12.40
C GLU A 111 5.21 2.92 11.54
N LYS A 112 4.13 2.53 10.89
CA LYS A 112 4.06 1.34 10.04
C LYS A 112 4.21 1.68 8.56
N ASP A 113 4.50 2.93 8.21
CA ASP A 113 4.75 3.33 6.83
C ASP A 113 6.07 2.75 6.34
N ILE A 114 6.15 2.54 5.03
CA ILE A 114 7.33 1.98 4.38
C ILE A 114 7.69 2.82 3.16
N LEU A 115 8.94 3.27 3.10
CA LEU A 115 9.55 3.87 1.93
C LEU A 115 10.53 2.87 1.32
N ALA A 116 10.49 2.69 0.00
CA ALA A 116 11.41 1.81 -0.70
C ALA A 116 11.92 2.41 -2.01
N ALA A 117 13.18 2.13 -2.31
CA ALA A 117 13.85 2.51 -3.55
C ALA A 117 13.80 1.37 -4.55
N PHE A 118 13.72 1.72 -5.83
CA PHE A 118 13.63 0.78 -6.95
C PHE A 118 14.46 1.23 -8.14
N VAL A 119 14.94 0.24 -8.89
CA VAL A 119 15.48 0.39 -10.24
C VAL A 119 14.90 -0.72 -11.10
N ASN A 120 14.31 -0.40 -12.25
CA ASN A 120 13.74 -1.39 -13.19
C ASN A 120 12.83 -2.44 -12.50
N ASN A 121 11.96 -2.02 -11.58
CA ASN A 121 11.09 -2.86 -10.74
C ASN A 121 11.79 -3.74 -9.68
N GLU A 122 13.12 -3.70 -9.56
CA GLU A 122 13.85 -4.38 -8.50
C GLU A 122 14.01 -3.46 -7.29
N CYS A 123 13.73 -3.97 -6.10
CA CYS A 123 13.89 -3.21 -4.86
C CYS A 123 15.38 -3.07 -4.53
N ARG A 124 15.80 -1.84 -4.19
CA ARG A 124 17.18 -1.46 -3.85
C ARG A 124 17.36 -1.05 -2.40
N GLY A 125 16.29 -1.02 -1.62
CA GLY A 125 16.30 -0.53 -0.25
C GLY A 125 14.88 -0.39 0.28
N VAL A 126 14.69 -0.66 1.57
CA VAL A 126 13.42 -0.51 2.28
C VAL A 126 13.69 0.09 3.65
N SER A 127 12.84 1.01 4.11
CA SER A 127 12.95 1.63 5.43
C SER A 127 11.59 2.03 5.99
N SER A 128 11.48 1.94 7.31
CA SER A 128 10.36 2.49 8.09
C SER A 128 10.81 3.79 8.77
N PRO A 129 9.88 4.72 9.08
CA PRO A 129 10.27 5.99 9.67
C PRO A 129 10.73 5.79 11.11
N SER A 130 11.82 6.45 11.48
CA SER A 130 12.38 6.44 12.84
C SER A 130 12.21 7.82 13.48
N PRO A 131 11.91 7.89 14.79
CA PRO A 131 11.78 9.16 15.50
C PRO A 131 13.13 9.86 15.67
N VAL A 132 13.11 11.17 15.55
CA VAL A 132 14.22 12.10 15.87
C VAL A 132 13.68 13.25 16.72
N SER A 133 14.55 14.18 17.12
CA SER A 133 14.15 15.34 17.95
C SER A 133 13.07 16.23 17.30
N ASP A 134 13.03 16.29 15.98
CA ASP A 134 12.11 17.12 15.18
C ASP A 134 11.27 16.26 14.21
N GLY A 135 10.44 15.38 14.79
CA GLY A 135 9.53 14.51 14.05
C GLY A 135 10.17 13.17 13.66
N LYS A 136 9.83 12.66 12.46
CA LYS A 136 10.30 11.35 11.99
C LYS A 136 11.10 11.49 10.70
N ARG A 137 12.01 10.55 10.45
CA ARG A 137 12.81 10.46 9.22
C ARG A 137 12.82 9.03 8.71
N PHE A 138 12.77 8.88 7.39
CA PHE A 138 13.18 7.65 6.74
C PHE A 138 14.69 7.66 6.60
N PHE A 139 15.35 6.67 7.18
CA PHE A 139 16.78 6.40 6.95
C PHE A 139 16.85 5.21 5.99
N LEU A 140 16.85 5.52 4.70
CA LEU A 140 16.77 4.53 3.64
C LEU A 140 18.17 4.25 3.10
N GLN A 141 18.71 3.10 3.51
CA GLN A 141 19.91 2.57 2.87
C GLN A 141 19.53 2.00 1.50
N VAL A 142 20.24 2.43 0.47
CA VAL A 142 20.04 2.01 -0.92
C VAL A 142 21.30 1.34 -1.45
N TRP A 143 21.12 0.40 -2.37
CA TRP A 143 22.18 -0.48 -2.86
C TRP A 143 22.20 -0.58 -4.38
N SER A 144 23.39 -0.76 -4.94
CA SER A 144 23.60 -0.88 -6.39
C SER A 144 24.86 -1.66 -6.75
N ASN A 145 24.93 -2.13 -7.99
CA ASN A 145 26.16 -2.60 -8.64
C ASN A 145 26.72 -1.62 -9.67
N GLU A 146 25.96 -0.58 -10.02
CA GLU A 146 26.35 0.44 -10.98
C GLU A 146 27.06 1.60 -10.27
N ASN A 147 27.96 2.27 -10.97
CA ASN A 147 28.59 3.50 -10.48
C ASN A 147 27.65 4.72 -10.60
N SER A 148 26.56 4.58 -11.34
CA SER A 148 25.58 5.63 -11.60
C SER A 148 24.29 5.01 -12.12
N GLU A 149 23.17 5.25 -11.44
CA GLU A 149 21.84 4.85 -11.92
C GLU A 149 20.72 5.71 -11.33
N ASN A 150 19.55 5.75 -11.97
CA ASN A 150 18.40 6.49 -11.46
C ASN A 150 17.50 5.57 -10.63
N MET A 151 17.25 5.97 -9.38
CA MET A 151 16.34 5.30 -8.47
C MET A 151 15.03 6.06 -8.37
N TYR A 152 13.92 5.31 -8.40
CA TYR A 152 12.60 5.83 -8.10
C TYR A 152 12.06 5.20 -6.82
N PHE A 153 11.05 5.82 -6.23
CA PHE A 153 10.54 5.42 -4.92
C PHE A 153 9.08 4.98 -4.98
N LYS A 154 8.77 4.00 -4.13
CA LYS A 154 7.42 3.63 -3.77
C LYS A 154 7.22 3.87 -2.28
N PHE A 155 5.99 4.17 -1.90
CA PHE A 155 5.64 4.44 -0.52
C PHE A 155 4.35 3.72 -0.14
N PHE A 156 4.35 3.07 1.02
CA PHE A 156 3.18 2.47 1.62
C PHE A 156 2.72 3.33 2.80
N ASP A 157 1.52 3.89 2.66
CA ASP A 157 0.79 4.58 3.71
C ASP A 157 -0.04 3.56 4.47
N SER A 158 0.41 3.24 5.68
CA SER A 158 -0.22 2.26 6.56
C SER A 158 -1.54 2.73 7.15
N THR A 159 -1.73 4.05 7.28
CA THR A 159 -2.95 4.66 7.82
C THR A 159 -4.10 4.51 6.84
N ASN A 160 -3.84 4.75 5.55
CA ASN A 160 -4.83 4.65 4.49
C ASN A 160 -4.81 3.31 3.74
N ASN A 161 -3.86 2.43 4.07
CA ASN A 161 -3.63 1.15 3.40
C ASN A 161 -3.47 1.33 1.87
N LYS A 162 -2.61 2.27 1.48
CA LYS A 162 -2.41 2.69 0.08
C LYS A 162 -0.94 2.62 -0.30
N ILE A 163 -0.65 1.98 -1.44
CA ILE A 163 0.66 2.06 -2.09
C ILE A 163 0.65 3.17 -3.14
N TYR A 164 1.59 4.09 -2.99
CA TYR A 164 2.00 5.01 -4.03
C TYR A 164 3.13 4.37 -4.82
N ASN A 165 2.82 3.93 -6.04
CA ASN A 165 3.80 3.31 -6.94
C ASN A 165 4.85 4.29 -7.48
N ARG A 166 4.65 5.60 -7.24
CA ARG A 166 5.60 6.63 -7.61
C ARG A 166 5.62 7.77 -6.61
N VAL A 167 6.80 8.06 -6.11
CA VAL A 167 7.11 9.20 -5.22
C VAL A 167 8.27 9.97 -5.84
N LEU A 168 8.20 11.30 -5.79
CA LEU A 168 9.12 12.21 -6.46
C LEU A 168 9.93 13.06 -5.47
N PRO A 169 11.12 13.57 -5.84
CA PRO A 169 11.83 13.32 -7.09
C PRO A 169 12.46 11.93 -7.14
N ASP A 170 12.92 11.53 -8.32
CA ASP A 170 13.91 10.45 -8.43
C ASP A 170 15.24 10.92 -7.89
N VAL A 171 16.04 9.95 -7.43
CA VAL A 171 17.38 10.20 -6.93
C VAL A 171 18.37 9.53 -7.85
N HIS A 172 19.38 10.29 -8.26
CA HIS A 172 20.51 9.76 -8.99
C HIS A 172 21.50 9.13 -8.01
N PHE A 173 21.62 7.81 -8.05
CA PHE A 173 22.53 7.06 -7.20
C PHE A 173 23.96 7.14 -7.72
N ILE A 174 24.90 7.29 -6.78
CA ILE A 174 26.33 7.04 -6.94
C ILE A 174 26.84 6.29 -5.69
N PRO A 175 27.96 5.55 -5.75
CA PRO A 175 28.55 4.94 -4.56
C PRO A 175 28.80 5.97 -3.44
N ASP A 176 28.49 5.57 -2.21
CA ASP A 176 28.58 6.37 -0.99
C ASP A 176 27.70 7.64 -1.03
N LEU A 177 26.60 7.62 -1.79
CA LEU A 177 25.61 8.69 -1.83
C LEU A 177 25.14 9.06 -0.41
N GLU A 178 25.14 10.35 -0.09
CA GLU A 178 24.43 10.92 1.05
C GLU A 178 23.39 11.92 0.54
N TYR A 179 22.11 11.58 0.64
CA TYR A 179 21.02 12.43 0.16
C TYR A 179 20.10 12.86 1.30
N GLY A 180 20.19 14.14 1.67
CA GLY A 180 19.49 14.70 2.82
C GLY A 180 20.16 14.35 4.15
N THR A 181 19.82 15.10 5.19
CA THR A 181 20.34 14.90 6.56
C THR A 181 19.19 14.92 7.57
N ILE A 182 19.48 14.63 8.84
CA ILE A 182 18.47 14.71 9.91
C ILE A 182 17.88 16.14 10.00
N LEU A 183 18.75 17.15 9.92
CA LEU A 183 18.39 18.58 10.04
C LEU A 183 17.82 19.17 8.74
N SER A 184 18.24 18.64 7.58
CA SER A 184 17.74 19.06 6.27
C SER A 184 17.41 17.81 5.44
N PRO A 185 16.28 17.15 5.73
CA PRO A 185 15.91 15.91 5.06
C PRO A 185 15.48 16.18 3.62
N ALA A 186 15.70 15.20 2.75
CA ALA A 186 15.11 15.20 1.43
C ALA A 186 13.58 15.18 1.54
N VAL A 187 12.89 15.99 0.73
CA VAL A 187 11.43 15.99 0.68
C VAL A 187 10.98 15.13 -0.49
N LEU A 188 10.40 13.98 -0.17
CA LEU A 188 9.76 13.11 -1.14
C LEU A 188 8.25 13.37 -1.14
N LYS A 189 7.64 13.50 -2.31
CA LYS A 189 6.22 13.78 -2.48
C LYS A 189 5.50 12.61 -3.14
N VAL A 190 4.48 12.12 -2.46
CA VAL A 190 3.53 11.20 -3.09
C VAL A 190 2.63 12.02 -4.01
N LYS A 191 2.50 11.62 -5.28
CA LYS A 191 1.45 12.17 -6.13
C LYS A 191 0.19 11.37 -5.88
N GLN A 192 -0.86 12.02 -5.43
CA GLN A 192 -2.19 11.41 -5.53
C GLN A 192 -2.48 11.25 -7.03
N PRO A 193 -3.00 10.10 -7.49
CA PRO A 193 -3.57 10.06 -8.83
C PRO A 193 -4.65 11.15 -8.87
N TYR A 194 -4.54 12.07 -9.83
CA TYR A 194 -5.58 13.08 -10.05
C TYR A 194 -6.92 12.35 -10.14
N HIS A 195 -7.88 12.75 -9.30
CA HIS A 195 -9.26 12.36 -9.52
C HIS A 195 -9.71 13.05 -10.80
N ILE A 196 -9.80 12.28 -11.88
CA ILE A 196 -10.64 12.63 -13.01
C ILE A 196 -12.07 12.55 -12.47
N PRO A 197 -12.92 13.58 -12.66
CA PRO A 197 -14.32 13.46 -12.31
C PRO A 197 -14.93 12.29 -13.08
N ASP A 198 -15.81 11.52 -12.44
CA ASP A 198 -16.71 10.57 -13.11
C ASP A 198 -17.60 11.38 -14.07
N ALA A 199 -17.15 11.47 -15.31
CA ALA A 199 -17.69 12.40 -16.29
C ALA A 199 -18.95 11.84 -16.94
N ASN A 200 -19.05 10.51 -16.98
CA ASN A 200 -20.19 9.80 -17.53
C ASN A 200 -21.22 9.40 -16.47
N ASN A 201 -20.93 9.61 -15.18
CA ASN A 201 -21.72 9.24 -14.01
C ASN A 201 -22.04 7.73 -13.94
N ASP A 202 -21.10 6.87 -14.33
CA ASP A 202 -21.28 5.41 -14.27
C ASP A 202 -20.86 4.79 -12.92
N GLY A 203 -20.35 5.62 -12.00
CA GLY A 203 -19.89 5.22 -10.68
C GLY A 203 -18.48 4.62 -10.67
N LYS A 204 -17.79 4.61 -11.80
CA LYS A 204 -16.38 4.23 -11.93
C LYS A 204 -15.60 5.46 -12.37
N VAL A 205 -14.32 5.51 -11.97
CA VAL A 205 -13.38 6.51 -12.47
C VAL A 205 -12.35 5.78 -13.31
N ASP A 206 -12.48 5.86 -14.63
CA ASP A 206 -11.63 5.16 -15.58
C ASP A 206 -11.24 6.02 -16.81
N ILE A 207 -10.68 5.38 -17.84
CA ILE A 207 -10.18 6.09 -19.02
C ILE A 207 -11.31 6.68 -19.88
N ILE A 208 -12.53 6.17 -19.77
CA ILE A 208 -13.71 6.66 -20.47
C ILE A 208 -14.04 8.06 -19.94
N ASP A 209 -13.92 8.30 -18.63
CA ASP A 209 -14.12 9.63 -18.05
C ASP A 209 -13.14 10.67 -18.60
N ALA A 210 -11.86 10.27 -18.73
CA ALA A 210 -10.85 11.13 -19.31
C ALA A 210 -11.17 11.47 -20.77
N VAL A 211 -11.68 10.49 -21.54
CA VAL A 211 -12.11 10.69 -22.94
C VAL A 211 -13.33 11.61 -23.00
N ASP A 212 -14.29 11.46 -22.11
CA ASP A 212 -15.51 12.29 -22.11
C ASP A 212 -15.22 13.73 -21.69
N VAL A 213 -14.34 13.94 -20.70
CA VAL A 213 -13.81 15.28 -20.40
C VAL A 213 -13.11 15.87 -21.62
N LEU A 214 -12.27 15.09 -22.32
CA LEU A 214 -11.57 15.55 -23.52
C LEU A 214 -12.54 15.92 -24.64
N LYS A 215 -13.54 15.08 -24.94
CA LYS A 215 -14.59 15.36 -25.93
C LYS A 215 -15.33 16.64 -25.58
N TYR A 216 -15.67 16.84 -24.30
CA TYR A 216 -16.36 18.03 -23.83
C TYR A 216 -15.54 19.32 -24.02
N ILE A 217 -14.24 19.30 -23.70
CA ILE A 217 -13.39 20.51 -23.79
C ILE A 217 -12.83 20.77 -25.20
N THR A 218 -12.76 19.75 -26.06
CA THR A 218 -12.16 19.88 -27.41
C THR A 218 -13.16 19.81 -28.56
N ASN A 219 -14.42 19.42 -28.31
CA ASN A 219 -15.39 19.03 -29.34
C ASN A 219 -14.87 17.94 -30.30
N PHE A 220 -13.93 17.12 -29.85
CA PHE A 220 -13.44 15.99 -30.62
C PHE A 220 -14.52 14.91 -30.67
N GLN A 221 -14.81 14.38 -31.87
CA GLN A 221 -15.79 13.30 -32.08
C GLN A 221 -15.09 11.93 -32.11
#